data_AF-A0A936ZM05-F1
#
_entry.id   AF-A0A936ZM05-F1
#
_cell.length_a   1.000
_cell.length_b   1.000
_cell.length_c   1.000
_cell.angle_alpha   90.00
_cell.angle_beta   90.00
_cell.angle_gamma   90.00
#
_symmetry.space_group_name_H-M   'P 1'
#
loop_
_entity.id
_entity.type
_entity.pdbx_description
1 polymer ?
#
loop_
_entity_poly.entity_id
_entity_poly.type
_entity_poly.pdbx_seq_one_letter_code
_entity_poly.pdbx_strand_id
1 'polypeptide(L)' 'MKTAAEYRKHAEECRVLAKQVPEGEQRKQLLEMARTWDNLAADREKLVRNHPELDTAKKPPKA' A
#
# COMPACT_ATOMS: atom_id res chain seq x y z
N MET A 1 -5.36 11.73 -1.19
CA MET A 1 -4.22 10.90 -0.73
C MET A 1 -4.73 9.50 -0.47
N LYS A 2 -3.97 8.47 -0.88
CA LYS A 2 -4.33 7.06 -0.64
C LYS A 2 -4.22 6.74 0.85
N THR A 3 -5.09 5.86 1.33
CA THR A 3 -5.09 5.33 2.69
C THR A 3 -4.10 4.17 2.84
N ALA A 4 -3.74 3.82 4.08
CA ALA A 4 -2.91 2.64 4.33
C ALA A 4 -3.54 1.34 3.79
N ALA A 5 -4.87 1.23 3.86
CA ALA A 5 -5.61 0.11 3.29
C ALA A 5 -5.45 0.01 1.76
N GLU A 6 -5.46 1.14 1.05
CA GLU A 6 -5.21 1.15 -0.40
C GLU A 6 -3.78 0.72 -0.75
N TYR A 7 -2.79 1.13 0.05
CA TYR A 7 -1.40 0.70 -0.14
C TYR A 7 -1.25 -0.82 0.08
N ARG A 8 -1.86 -1.39 1.14
CA ARG A 8 -1.87 -2.85 1.34
C ARG A 8 -2.55 -3.59 0.19
N LYS A 9 -3.67 -3.05 -0.32
CA LYS A 9 -4.34 -3.65 -1.48
C LYS A 9 -3.44 -3.67 -2.71
N HIS A 10 -2.70 -2.58 -3.00
CA HIS A 10 -1.73 -2.56 -4.09
C HIS A 10 -0.58 -3.54 -3.87
N ALA A 11 -0.10 -3.69 -2.63
CA ALA A 11 0.93 -4.67 -2.29
C ALA A 11 0.45 -6.11 -2.59
N GLU A 12 -0.79 -6.41 -2.24
CA GLU A 12 -1.41 -7.70 -2.50
C GLU A 12 -1.62 -7.95 -3.99
N GLU A 13 -2.11 -6.97 -4.74
CA GLU A 13 -2.24 -7.05 -6.21
C GLU A 13 -0.87 -7.32 -6.87
N CYS A 14 0.18 -6.64 -6.44
CA CYS A 14 1.54 -6.88 -6.94
C CYS A 14 2.02 -8.31 -6.62
N ARG A 15 1.70 -8.85 -5.44
CA ARG A 15 2.01 -10.25 -5.08
C ARG A 15 1.22 -11.26 -5.91
N VAL A 16 -0.05 -11.00 -6.16
CA VAL A 16 -0.90 -11.87 -6.98
C VAL A 16 -0.40 -11.88 -8.42
N LEU A 17 -0.04 -10.73 -8.97
CA LEU A 17 0.60 -10.63 -10.29
C LEU A 17 1.95 -11.36 -10.29
N ALA A 18 2.79 -11.17 -9.26
CA ALA A 18 4.07 -11.86 -9.15
C ALA A 18 3.95 -13.40 -9.11
N LYS A 19 2.82 -13.95 -8.65
CA LYS A 19 2.55 -15.39 -8.70
C LYS A 19 2.19 -15.89 -10.09
N GLN A 20 1.64 -15.01 -10.94
CA GLN A 20 1.25 -15.34 -12.32
C GLN A 20 2.41 -15.12 -13.31
N VAL A 21 3.40 -14.30 -12.94
CA VAL A 21 4.60 -14.06 -13.74
C VAL A 21 5.62 -15.17 -13.51
N PRO A 22 6.23 -15.74 -14.57
CA PRO A 22 7.32 -16.70 -14.46
C PRO A 22 8.48 -16.18 -13.61
N GLU A 23 9.28 -17.09 -13.07
CA GLU A 23 10.42 -16.70 -12.25
C GLU A 23 11.47 -15.96 -13.09
N GLY A 24 11.77 -14.73 -12.70
CA GLY A 24 12.63 -13.81 -13.45
C GLY A 24 12.69 -12.43 -12.81
N GLU A 25 13.41 -11.51 -13.44
CA GLU A 25 13.57 -10.13 -12.96
C GLU A 25 12.23 -9.41 -12.77
N GLN A 26 11.27 -9.65 -13.66
CA GLN A 26 9.95 -9.04 -13.61
C GLN A 26 9.14 -9.47 -12.37
N ARG A 27 9.25 -10.74 -11.96
CA ARG A 27 8.66 -11.24 -10.71
C ARG A 27 9.34 -10.62 -9.49
N LYS A 28 10.67 -10.48 -9.51
CA LYS A 28 11.41 -9.82 -8.42
C LYS A 28 11.00 -8.36 -8.27
N GLN A 29 10.90 -7.62 -9.38
CA GLN A 29 10.45 -6.22 -9.38
C GLN A 29 9.04 -6.08 -8.80
N LEU A 30 8.09 -6.97 -9.16
CA LEU A 30 6.74 -6.95 -8.59
C LEU A 30 6.75 -7.22 -7.08
N LEU A 31 7.60 -8.14 -6.61
CA LEU A 31 7.75 -8.42 -5.17
C LEU A 31 8.39 -7.26 -4.42
N GLU A 32 9.38 -6.58 -5.00
CA GLU A 32 9.98 -5.36 -4.42
C GLU A 32 8.99 -4.21 -4.37
N MET A 33 8.19 -4.05 -5.43
CA MET A 33 7.09 -3.07 -5.46
C MET A 33 6.08 -3.36 -4.35
N ALA A 34 5.66 -4.63 -4.21
CA ALA A 34 4.76 -5.04 -3.14
C ALA A 34 5.33 -4.71 -1.76
N ARG A 35 6.63 -4.95 -1.55
CA ARG A 35 7.31 -4.64 -0.29
C ARG A 35 7.37 -3.13 -0.02
N THR A 36 7.59 -2.33 -1.06
CA THR A 36 7.56 -0.87 -0.98
C THR A 36 6.17 -0.36 -0.57
N TRP A 37 5.12 -0.91 -1.18
CA TRP A 37 3.74 -0.56 -0.83
C TRP A 37 3.37 -0.94 0.60
N ASP A 38 3.81 -2.11 1.10
CA ASP A 38 3.60 -2.50 2.49
C ASP A 38 4.33 -1.57 3.47
N ASN A 39 5.55 -1.14 3.14
CA ASN A 39 6.28 -0.17 3.96
C ASN A 39 5.55 1.18 3.99
N LEU A 40 5.08 1.67 2.84
CA LEU A 40 4.28 2.89 2.76
C LEU A 40 2.97 2.78 3.54
N ALA A 41 2.31 1.62 3.51
CA ALA A 41 1.12 1.36 4.32
C ALA A 41 1.44 1.43 5.82
N ALA A 42 2.51 0.77 6.26
CA ALA A 42 2.94 0.73 7.65
C ALA A 42 3.37 2.12 8.16
N ASP A 43 4.10 2.89 7.36
CA ASP A 43 4.45 4.27 7.68
C ASP A 43 3.22 5.16 7.74
N ARG A 44 2.25 4.97 6.83
CA ARG A 44 0.98 5.69 6.88
C ARG A 44 0.16 5.33 8.11
N GLU A 45 0.10 4.06 8.50
CA GLU A 45 -0.57 3.62 9.74
C GLU A 45 0.09 4.22 10.98
N LYS A 46 1.42 4.21 11.06
CA LYS A 46 2.17 4.85 12.16
C LYS A 46 1.91 6.35 12.20
N LEU A 47 1.94 7.00 11.04
CA LEU A 47 1.70 8.43 10.94
C LEU A 47 0.28 8.77 11.39
N VAL A 48 -0.74 8.04 10.91
CA VAL A 48 -2.13 8.23 11.33
C VAL A 48 -2.33 7.92 12.81
N ARG A 49 -1.65 6.90 13.35
CA ARG A 49 -1.70 6.57 14.78
C ARG A 49 -1.16 7.70 15.65
N ASN A 50 -0.09 8.37 15.21
CA ASN A 50 0.52 9.49 15.93
C ASN A 50 -0.19 10.82 15.65
N HIS A 51 -0.75 10.97 14.45
CA HIS A 51 -1.44 12.15 13.93
C HIS A 51 -2.77 11.72 13.31
N PRO A 52 -3.79 11.46 14.13
CA PRO A 52 -5.11 11.06 13.65
C PRO A 52 -5.77 12.12 12.77
N GLU A 53 -5.33 13.39 12.82
CA GLU A 53 -5.75 14.44 11.87
C GLU A 53 -5.31 14.18 10.42
N LEU A 54 -4.28 13.35 10.21
CA LEU A 54 -3.80 12.96 8.88
C LEU A 54 -4.52 11.73 8.33
N ASP A 55 -5.49 11.18 9.08
CA ASP A 55 -6.37 10.13 8.61
C ASP A 55 -7.26 10.68 7.49
N THR A 56 -6.81 10.48 6.26
CA THR A 56 -7.55 10.88 5.06
C THR A 56 -8.70 9.93 4.72
N ALA A 57 -8.93 8.87 5.52
CA ALA A 57 -10.15 8.06 5.42
C ALA A 57 -11.35 8.79 6.05
N LYS A 58 -11.12 9.65 7.05
CA LYS A 58 -12.08 10.65 7.52
C LYS A 58 -12.06 11.91 6.62
N LYS A 59 -12.49 11.80 5.37
CA LYS A 59 -13.00 13.02 4.70
C LYS A 59 -14.31 13.42 5.37
N PRO A 60 -14.50 14.67 5.84
CA PRO A 60 -15.84 15.14 6.16
C PRO A 60 -16.68 15.12 4.88
N PRO A 61 -18.00 14.83 4.96
CA PRO A 61 -18.87 15.00 3.81
C PRO A 61 -18.73 16.45 3.35
N LYS A 62 -18.49 16.61 2.05
CA LYS A 62 -18.43 17.91 1.38
C LYS A 62 -19.78 18.60 1.63
N ALA A 63 -19.75 19.72 2.37
CA ALA A 63 -20.91 20.59 2.55
C ALA A 63 -21.36 21.20 1.22
#